data_AF-A0A260MBR4-F1
#
_entry.id   AF-A0A260MBR4-F1
#
_cell.length_a   1.000
_cell.length_b   1.000
_cell.length_c   1.000
_cell.angle_alpha   90.00
_cell.angle_beta   90.00
_cell.angle_gamma   90.00
#
_symmetry.space_group_name_H-M   'P 1'
#
loop_
_entity.id
_entity.type
_entity.pdbx_description
1 polymer ?
#
loop_
_entity_poly.entity_id
_entity_poly.type
_entity_poly.pdbx_seq_one_letter_code
_entity_poly.pdbx_strand_id
1 'polypeptide(L)'
;MSAALASDAEAMKLLADVTELVRATDPDSWWEGPTFRSPCQTKHCVLSHVADVLGMDAMDQFESTWSSSYVIGAGVNDKPTEKYPQSHPKDRVLAFLENLRTGAEEDVVTGMDRCFLDSEARKAGAA
;
A
#
# COMPACT_ATOMS: atom_id res chain seq x y z
N MET A 1 -18.61 22.62 4.36
CA MET A 1 -17.67 21.54 4.73
C MET A 1 -16.26 22.03 4.43
N SER A 2 -15.31 21.81 5.33
CA SER A 2 -13.91 22.22 5.10
C SER A 2 -13.28 21.34 4.01
N ALA A 3 -12.37 21.90 3.21
CA ALA A 3 -11.65 21.18 2.16
C ALA A 3 -10.88 19.96 2.70
N ALA A 4 -10.36 20.04 3.93
CA ALA A 4 -9.66 18.93 4.60
C ALA A 4 -10.57 17.73 4.92
N LEU A 5 -11.83 17.98 5.29
CA LEU A 5 -12.80 16.89 5.55
C LEU A 5 -13.29 16.24 4.25
N ALA A 6 -13.29 17.00 3.14
CA ALA A 6 -13.61 16.45 1.83
C ALA A 6 -12.46 15.59 1.28
N SER A 7 -11.21 16.04 1.44
CA SER A 7 -10.03 15.26 1.05
C SER A 7 -9.90 13.96 1.84
N ASP A 8 -10.20 13.97 3.14
CA ASP A 8 -10.18 12.75 3.96
C ASP A 8 -11.26 11.75 3.53
N ALA A 9 -12.46 12.25 3.19
CA ALA A 9 -13.55 11.39 2.71
C ALA A 9 -13.25 10.77 1.34
N GLU A 10 -12.68 11.55 0.42
CA GLU A 10 -12.26 11.07 -0.90
C GLU A 10 -11.12 10.05 -0.79
N ALA A 11 -10.15 10.30 0.09
CA ALA A 11 -9.08 9.36 0.37
C ALA A 11 -9.65 8.05 0.95
N MET A 12 -10.49 8.13 1.98
CA MET A 12 -11.11 6.92 2.56
C MET A 12 -11.98 6.15 1.56
N LYS A 13 -12.64 6.86 0.63
CA LYS A 13 -13.37 6.22 -0.47
C LYS A 13 -12.41 5.46 -1.39
N LEU A 14 -11.30 6.08 -1.80
CA LEU A 14 -10.30 5.41 -2.65
C LEU A 14 -9.73 4.17 -1.96
N LEU A 15 -9.40 4.24 -0.66
CA LEU A 15 -8.93 3.08 0.09
C LEU A 15 -9.97 1.94 0.11
N ALA A 16 -11.26 2.29 0.23
CA ALA A 16 -12.35 1.30 0.15
C ALA A 16 -12.46 0.69 -1.27
N ASP A 17 -12.38 1.51 -2.33
CA ASP A 17 -12.43 1.05 -3.72
C ASP A 17 -11.25 0.11 -4.03
N VAL A 18 -10.04 0.45 -3.57
CA VAL A 18 -8.84 -0.41 -3.70
C VAL A 18 -9.03 -1.71 -2.94
N THR A 19 -9.57 -1.66 -1.72
CA THR A 19 -9.84 -2.87 -0.92
C THR A 19 -10.82 -3.80 -1.62
N GLU A 20 -11.90 -3.26 -2.17
CA GLU A 20 -12.91 -4.05 -2.89
C GLU A 20 -12.34 -4.65 -4.18
N LEU A 21 -11.55 -3.88 -4.94
CA LEU A 21 -10.82 -4.38 -6.10
C LEU A 21 -9.94 -5.58 -5.74
N VAL A 22 -9.14 -5.48 -4.68
CA VAL A 22 -8.26 -6.57 -4.26
C VAL A 22 -9.09 -7.79 -3.84
N ARG A 23 -10.19 -7.60 -3.08
CA ARG A 23 -11.09 -8.70 -2.69
C ARG A 23 -11.66 -9.44 -3.91
N ALA A 24 -12.12 -8.69 -4.91
CA ALA A 24 -12.73 -9.23 -6.14
C ALA A 24 -11.72 -9.86 -7.11
N THR A 25 -10.43 -9.53 -7.00
CA THR A 25 -9.38 -10.04 -7.90
C THR A 25 -9.15 -11.55 -7.71
N ASP A 26 -9.09 -12.32 -8.79
CA ASP A 26 -8.75 -13.75 -8.73
C ASP A 26 -7.31 -13.95 -8.21
N PRO A 27 -7.07 -14.74 -7.14
CA PRO A 27 -5.73 -15.07 -6.66
C PRO A 27 -4.77 -15.57 -7.76
N ASP A 28 -5.25 -16.32 -8.75
CA ASP A 28 -4.39 -16.87 -9.81
C ASP A 28 -3.83 -15.78 -10.75
N SER A 29 -4.49 -14.63 -10.82
CA SER A 29 -4.04 -13.45 -11.57
C SER A 29 -3.00 -12.60 -10.81
N TRP A 30 -2.72 -12.94 -9.55
CA TRP A 30 -1.86 -12.15 -8.68
C TRP A 30 -0.37 -12.40 -8.92
N TRP A 31 0.42 -11.32 -8.93
CA TRP A 31 1.87 -11.38 -9.06
C TRP A 31 2.59 -11.17 -7.72
N GLU A 32 3.28 -12.23 -7.29
CA GLU A 32 4.21 -12.22 -6.16
C GLU A 32 5.63 -11.97 -6.67
N GLY A 33 5.99 -10.72 -6.91
CA GLY A 33 7.33 -10.40 -7.34
C GLY A 33 7.64 -8.91 -7.36
N PRO A 34 8.93 -8.55 -7.46
CA PRO A 34 9.44 -7.21 -7.17
C PRO A 34 9.16 -6.19 -8.27
N THR A 35 8.29 -6.53 -9.21
CA THR A 35 7.99 -5.74 -10.41
C THR A 35 6.50 -5.48 -10.49
N PHE A 36 6.15 -4.42 -11.20
CA PHE A 36 4.76 -3.97 -11.37
C PHE A 36 3.84 -5.07 -11.96
N ARG A 37 4.36 -5.83 -12.92
CA ARG A 37 3.71 -7.00 -13.53
C ARG A 37 4.68 -8.17 -13.59
N SER A 38 4.16 -9.37 -13.78
CA SER A 38 4.99 -10.54 -14.09
C SER A 38 5.80 -10.34 -15.37
N PRO A 39 6.94 -11.04 -15.54
CA PRO A 39 7.70 -10.97 -16.78
C PRO A 39 6.89 -11.32 -18.04
N CYS A 40 5.92 -12.23 -17.91
CA CYS A 40 5.00 -12.60 -18.98
C CYS A 40 3.81 -11.64 -19.16
N GLN A 41 3.72 -10.58 -18.36
CA GLN A 41 2.68 -9.53 -18.40
C GLN A 41 1.25 -10.00 -18.14
N THR A 42 1.06 -11.23 -17.66
CA THR A 42 -0.29 -11.80 -17.42
C THR A 42 -0.75 -11.71 -15.97
N LYS A 43 0.15 -11.43 -15.03
CA LYS A 43 -0.17 -11.31 -13.60
C LYS A 43 0.24 -9.96 -13.08
N HIS A 44 -0.55 -9.40 -12.16
CA HIS A 44 -0.43 -8.03 -11.70
C HIS A 44 -0.20 -8.00 -10.18
N CYS A 45 0.62 -7.08 -9.70
CA CYS A 45 0.64 -6.75 -8.28
C CYS A 45 -0.51 -5.79 -7.94
N VAL A 46 -0.69 -5.43 -6.67
CA VAL A 46 -1.74 -4.50 -6.23
C VAL A 46 -1.72 -3.16 -6.99
N LEU A 47 -0.55 -2.52 -7.14
CA LEU A 47 -0.46 -1.23 -7.85
C LEU A 47 -0.83 -1.38 -9.33
N SER A 48 -0.44 -2.50 -9.96
CA SER A 48 -0.84 -2.78 -11.34
C SER A 48 -2.33 -3.09 -11.46
N HIS A 49 -2.98 -3.71 -10.47
CA HIS A 49 -4.43 -3.87 -10.49
C HIS A 49 -5.14 -2.52 -10.33
N VAL A 50 -4.68 -1.66 -9.43
CA VAL A 50 -5.25 -0.31 -9.23
C VAL A 50 -5.13 0.52 -10.51
N ALA A 51 -3.93 0.56 -11.12
CA ALA A 51 -3.72 1.29 -12.36
C ALA A 51 -4.60 0.78 -13.53
N ASP A 52 -4.78 -0.53 -13.62
CA ASP A 52 -5.52 -1.17 -14.71
C ASP A 52 -7.04 -0.95 -14.60
N VAL A 53 -7.59 -0.94 -13.36
CA VAL A 53 -9.04 -0.87 -13.12
C VAL A 53 -9.52 0.53 -12.73
N LEU A 54 -8.76 1.24 -11.88
CA LEU A 54 -9.12 2.55 -11.35
C LEU A 54 -8.36 3.70 -12.03
N GLY A 55 -7.33 3.39 -12.82
CA GLY A 55 -6.52 4.36 -13.56
C GLY A 55 -5.23 4.78 -12.84
N MET A 56 -4.33 5.42 -13.60
CA MET A 56 -3.02 5.85 -13.11
C MET A 56 -3.13 6.87 -11.98
N ASP A 57 -4.04 7.85 -12.10
CA ASP A 57 -4.23 8.88 -11.07
C ASP A 57 -4.63 8.28 -9.71
N ALA A 58 -5.47 7.24 -9.71
CA ALA A 58 -5.87 6.53 -8.50
C ALA A 58 -4.70 5.74 -7.90
N MET A 59 -3.84 5.16 -8.75
CA MET A 59 -2.63 4.46 -8.32
C MET A 59 -1.62 5.43 -7.70
N ASP A 60 -1.38 6.58 -8.34
CA ASP A 60 -0.49 7.64 -7.84
C ASP A 60 -1.00 8.22 -6.52
N GLN A 61 -2.32 8.44 -6.40
CA GLN A 61 -2.93 8.90 -5.16
C GLN A 61 -2.82 7.84 -4.05
N PHE A 62 -3.03 6.57 -4.37
CA PHE A 62 -2.87 5.48 -3.41
C PHE A 62 -1.41 5.37 -2.92
N GLU A 63 -0.45 5.45 -3.84
CA GLU A 63 0.97 5.35 -3.53
C GLU A 63 1.45 6.52 -2.66
N SER A 64 1.02 7.74 -2.99
CA SER A 64 1.41 8.95 -2.25
C SER A 64 0.75 9.07 -0.88
N THR A 65 -0.47 8.55 -0.73
CA THR A 65 -1.22 8.68 0.52
C THR A 65 -0.88 7.56 1.50
N TRP A 66 -0.97 6.29 1.10
CA TRP A 66 -0.91 5.18 2.06
C TRP A 66 0.30 4.27 1.95
N SER A 67 0.84 4.04 0.75
CA SER A 67 1.97 3.11 0.65
C SER A 67 2.78 3.23 -0.62
N SER A 68 4.07 3.58 -0.46
CA SER A 68 5.04 3.49 -1.55
C SER A 68 5.13 2.07 -2.12
N SER A 69 5.51 1.96 -3.39
CA SER A 69 5.84 0.69 -4.05
C SER A 69 6.87 -0.15 -3.29
N TYR A 70 7.78 0.47 -2.53
CA TYR A 70 8.70 -0.26 -1.65
C TYR A 70 7.99 -0.91 -0.45
N VAL A 71 7.08 -0.20 0.21
CA VAL A 71 6.38 -0.70 1.40
C VAL A 71 5.41 -1.81 1.00
N ILE A 72 4.48 -1.53 0.08
CA ILE A 72 3.47 -2.53 -0.30
C ILE A 72 4.05 -3.66 -1.15
N GLY A 73 5.04 -3.37 -2.00
CA GLY A 73 5.74 -4.38 -2.81
C GLY A 73 6.66 -5.23 -1.96
N ALA A 74 7.81 -4.68 -1.57
CA ALA A 74 8.87 -5.45 -0.91
C ALA A 74 8.54 -5.83 0.54
N GLY A 75 7.74 -5.02 1.26
CA GLY A 75 7.40 -5.22 2.67
C GLY A 75 6.17 -6.08 2.94
N VAL A 76 5.25 -6.19 1.97
CA VAL A 76 3.95 -6.87 2.15
C VAL A 76 3.71 -7.92 1.05
N ASN A 77 3.81 -7.53 -0.22
CA ASN A 77 3.45 -8.38 -1.36
C ASN A 77 4.47 -9.48 -1.62
N ASP A 78 5.77 -9.18 -1.65
CA ASP A 78 6.77 -10.06 -2.27
C ASP A 78 7.12 -11.28 -1.43
N LYS A 79 6.93 -11.21 -0.11
CA LYS A 79 7.18 -12.33 0.81
C LYS A 79 6.43 -12.16 2.13
N PRO A 80 6.10 -13.27 2.83
CA PRO A 80 5.57 -13.21 4.19
C PRO A 80 6.54 -12.55 5.17
N THR A 81 5.98 -11.88 6.17
CA THR A 81 6.70 -11.31 7.31
C THR A 81 6.03 -11.72 8.62
N GLU A 82 6.64 -11.40 9.76
CA GLU A 82 6.00 -11.63 11.07
C GLU A 82 4.68 -10.83 11.20
N LYS A 83 4.63 -9.61 10.66
CA LYS A 83 3.44 -8.75 10.66
C LYS A 83 2.36 -9.25 9.67
N TYR A 84 2.79 -9.76 8.51
CA TYR A 84 1.91 -10.26 7.45
C TYR A 84 2.26 -11.72 7.09
N PRO A 85 1.83 -12.70 7.91
CA PRO A 85 2.24 -14.10 7.77
C PRO A 85 1.42 -14.90 6.76
N GLN A 86 0.41 -14.30 6.12
CA GLN A 86 -0.46 -14.98 5.18
C GLN A 86 0.36 -15.57 4.03
N SER A 87 0.06 -16.80 3.63
CA SER A 87 0.82 -17.52 2.59
C SER A 87 0.66 -16.88 1.21
N HIS A 88 -0.55 -16.42 0.88
CA HIS A 88 -0.84 -15.81 -0.41
C HIS A 88 -0.58 -14.28 -0.38
N PRO A 89 0.10 -13.70 -1.38
CA PRO A 89 0.40 -12.26 -1.45
C PRO A 89 -0.84 -11.36 -1.41
N LYS A 90 -1.90 -11.74 -2.12
CA LYS A 90 -3.20 -11.02 -2.08
C LYS A 90 -3.73 -10.88 -0.65
N ASP A 91 -3.64 -11.93 0.17
CA ASP A 91 -4.17 -11.93 1.53
C ASP A 91 -3.33 -11.06 2.48
N ARG A 92 -2.01 -11.01 2.25
CA ARG A 92 -1.13 -10.06 2.94
C ARG A 92 -1.50 -8.62 2.63
N VAL A 93 -1.74 -8.32 1.36
CA VAL A 93 -2.19 -6.99 0.93
C VAL A 93 -3.56 -6.63 1.53
N LEU A 94 -4.51 -7.56 1.56
CA LEU A 94 -5.80 -7.32 2.22
C LEU A 94 -5.66 -7.01 3.71
N ALA A 95 -4.78 -7.73 4.42
CA ALA A 95 -4.49 -7.45 5.83
C ALA A 95 -3.84 -6.06 6.01
N PHE A 96 -2.92 -5.68 5.12
CA PHE A 96 -2.30 -4.35 5.13
C PHE A 96 -3.33 -3.23 4.91
N LEU A 97 -4.22 -3.37 3.92
CA LEU A 97 -5.28 -2.40 3.64
C LEU A 97 -6.26 -2.25 4.81
N GLU A 98 -6.58 -3.36 5.49
CA GLU A 98 -7.41 -3.33 6.70
C GLU A 98 -6.70 -2.63 7.87
N ASN A 99 -5.40 -2.83 8.03
CA ASN A 99 -4.62 -2.13 9.04
C ASN A 99 -4.56 -0.62 8.77
N LEU A 100 -4.42 -0.19 7.51
CA LEU A 100 -4.53 1.22 7.13
C LEU A 100 -5.91 1.78 7.48
N ARG A 101 -6.98 1.04 7.15
CA ARG A 101 -8.36 1.46 7.42
C ARG A 101 -8.67 1.60 8.91
N THR A 102 -8.05 0.76 9.75
CA THR A 102 -8.27 0.74 11.21
C THR A 102 -7.25 1.60 11.98
N GLY A 103 -6.25 2.18 11.30
CA GLY A 103 -5.18 2.96 11.90
C GLY A 103 -4.09 2.14 12.60
N ALA A 104 -4.03 0.83 12.37
CA ALA A 104 -2.98 -0.06 12.87
C ALA A 104 -1.72 -0.04 11.98
N GLU A 105 -1.82 0.53 10.78
CA GLU A 105 -0.71 0.87 9.91
C GLU A 105 -0.68 2.39 9.72
N GLU A 106 0.53 2.95 9.65
CA GLU A 106 0.70 4.38 9.37
C GLU A 106 0.63 4.66 7.88
N ASP A 107 0.14 5.85 7.54
CA ASP A 107 0.24 6.39 6.19
C ASP A 107 1.67 6.83 5.83
N VAL A 108 1.90 7.16 4.55
CA VAL A 108 3.24 7.49 4.04
C VAL A 108 3.80 8.73 4.71
N VAL A 109 2.98 9.75 4.92
CA VAL A 109 3.41 11.04 5.51
C VAL A 109 3.88 10.82 6.94
N THR A 110 3.08 10.13 7.74
CA THR A 110 3.39 9.80 9.13
C THR A 110 4.64 8.94 9.23
N GLY A 111 4.77 7.94 8.35
CA GLY A 111 5.96 7.09 8.28
C GLY A 111 7.23 7.87 7.93
N MET A 112 7.16 8.78 6.96
CA MET A 112 8.28 9.63 6.55
C MET A 112 8.71 10.58 7.67
N ASP A 113 7.76 11.24 8.33
CA ASP A 113 8.03 12.15 9.44
C ASP A 113 8.74 11.43 10.59
N ARG A 114 8.28 10.23 10.97
CA ARG A 114 8.96 9.43 11.99
C ARG A 114 10.38 9.06 11.56
N CYS A 115 10.58 8.57 10.33
CA CYS A 115 11.91 8.21 9.84
C CYS A 115 12.87 9.40 9.84
N PHE A 116 12.37 10.59 9.49
CA PHE A 116 13.16 11.82 9.56
C PHE A 116 13.58 12.15 10.99
N LEU A 117 12.62 12.15 11.93
CA LEU A 117 12.89 12.43 13.34
C LEU A 117 13.87 11.42 13.96
N ASP A 118 13.72 10.13 13.66
CA ASP A 118 14.63 9.07 14.10
C ASP A 118 16.05 9.27 13.56
N SER A 119 16.18 9.71 12.31
CA SER A 119 17.48 10.03 11.71
C SER A 119 18.17 11.19 12.43
N GLU A 120 17.42 12.25 12.71
CA GLU A 120 17.94 13.42 13.42
C GLU A 120 18.32 13.09 14.86
N ALA A 121 17.51 12.30 15.55
CA ALA A 121 17.81 11.82 16.90
C ALA A 121 19.10 10.97 16.95
N ARG A 122 19.30 10.07 15.97
CA ARG A 122 20.53 9.28 15.86
C ARG A 122 21.76 10.14 15.59
N LYS A 123 21.64 11.18 14.76
CA LYS A 123 22.74 12.14 14.51
C LYS A 123 23.07 12.95 15.76
N ALA A 124 22.06 13.41 16.50
CA ALA A 124 22.22 14.21 17.71
C ALA A 124 22.80 13.39 18.90
N GLY A 125 22.48 12.11 19.00
CA GLY A 125 23.01 11.21 20.03
C GLY A 125 24.38 10.60 19.72
N ALA A 126 24.89 10.80 18.49
CA ALA A 126 26.22 10.35 18.07
C ALA A 126 27.30 11.44 18.21
N ALA A 127 26.96 12.59 18.83
CA ALA A 127 27.82 13.74 19.08
C ALA A 127 28.36 13.77 20.52
#